data_AF-A0A4V3MA88-F1
#
_entry.id   AF-A0A4V3MA88-F1
#
_cell.length_a   1.000
_cell.length_b   1.000
_cell.length_c   1.000
_cell.angle_alpha   90.00
_cell.angle_beta   90.00
_cell.angle_gamma   90.00
#
_symmetry.space_group_name_H-M   'P 1'
#
loop_
_entity.id
_entity.type
_entity.pdbx_description
1 polymer ?
#
loop_
_entity_poly.entity_id
_entity_poly.type
_entity_poly.pdbx_seq_one_letter_code
_entity_poly.pdbx_strand_id
1 'polypeptide(L)' 'KRTIDDTWRHIGHLVATIEPDECSNYFNNAGYASVKT' A
#
# COMPACT_ATOMS: atom_id res chain seq x y z
N LYS A 1 1.95 18.08 6.59
CA LYS A 1 1.02 18.53 5.52
C LYS A 1 -0.30 18.91 6.19
N ARG A 2 -0.87 20.09 5.89
CA ARG A 2 -2.02 20.63 6.65
C ARG A 2 -3.37 20.54 5.91
N THR A 3 -3.37 20.08 4.66
CA THR A 3 -4.59 19.83 3.88
C THR A 3 -4.76 18.34 3.60
N ILE A 4 -6.00 17.93 3.37
CA ILE A 4 -6.34 16.55 2.97
C ILE A 4 -5.69 16.23 1.62
N ASP A 5 -5.74 17.16 0.66
CA ASP A 5 -5.14 17.00 -0.67
C ASP A 5 -3.63 16.76 -0.60
N ASP A 6 -2.91 17.60 0.14
CA ASP A 6 -1.48 17.43 0.33
C ASP A 6 -1.19 16.05 0.94
N THR A 7 -1.97 15.65 1.94
CA THR A 7 -1.79 14.38 2.65
C THR A 7 -1.96 13.19 1.71
N TRP A 8 -3.01 13.16 0.90
CA TRP A 8 -3.21 12.12 -0.12
C TRP A 8 -2.10 12.09 -1.16
N ARG A 9 -1.66 13.26 -1.65
CA ARG A 9 -0.53 13.35 -2.59
C ARG A 9 0.77 12.80 -1.99
N HIS A 10 0.95 12.97 -0.67
CA HIS A 10 2.10 12.39 0.03
C HIS A 10 2.06 10.87 0.04
N ILE A 11 0.90 10.34 0.43
CA ILE A 11 0.68 8.91 0.57
C ILE A 11 0.85 8.26 -0.80
N GLY A 12 0.34 8.87 -1.87
CA GLY A 12 0.57 8.39 -3.24
C GLY A 12 2.05 8.29 -3.59
N HIS A 13 2.85 9.31 -3.26
CA HIS A 13 4.30 9.23 -3.48
C HIS A 13 4.98 8.14 -2.64
N LEU A 14 4.55 7.95 -1.39
CA LEU A 14 5.07 6.91 -0.51
C LEU A 14 4.73 5.50 -1.01
N VAL A 15 3.49 5.29 -1.44
CA VAL A 15 3.05 3.99 -1.99
C VAL A 15 3.80 3.67 -3.27
N ALA A 16 4.12 4.67 -4.09
CA ALA A 16 4.89 4.49 -5.32
C ALA A 16 6.36 4.06 -5.10
N THR A 17 6.88 4.14 -3.87
CA THR A 17 8.22 3.62 -3.54
C THR A 17 8.21 2.19 -3.00
N ILE A 18 7.05 1.55 -2.91
CA ILE A 18 6.92 0.17 -2.43
C ILE A 18 7.06 -0.76 -3.62
N GLU A 19 8.06 -1.64 -3.59
CA GLU A 19 8.28 -2.60 -4.66
C GLU A 19 7.14 -3.64 -4.73
N PRO A 20 6.87 -4.20 -5.93
CA PRO A 20 5.79 -5.17 -6.11
C PRO A 20 5.91 -6.41 -5.22
N ASP A 21 7.13 -6.87 -4.93
CA ASP A 21 7.38 -8.04 -4.08
C ASP A 21 7.04 -7.76 -2.61
N GLU A 22 7.41 -6.60 -2.07
CA GLU A 22 7.01 -6.15 -0.73
C GLU A 22 5.49 -6.07 -0.61
N CYS A 23 4.81 -5.58 -1.65
CA CYS A 23 3.35 -5.52 -1.69
C CYS A 23 2.72 -6.92 -1.67
N SER A 24 3.23 -7.84 -2.50
CA SER A 24 2.81 -9.25 -2.54
C SER A 24 3.04 -9.94 -1.18
N ASN A 25 4.21 -9.75 -0.58
CA ASN A 25 4.55 -10.29 0.73
C ASN A 25 3.61 -9.76 1.82
N TYR A 26 3.29 -8.47 1.81
CA TYR A 26 2.31 -7.89 2.73
C TYR A 26 0.93 -8.54 2.57
N PHE A 27 0.42 -8.69 1.34
CA PHE A 27 -0.90 -9.29 1.13
C PHE A 27 -0.95 -10.76 1.59
N ASN A 28 0.11 -11.53 1.37
CA ASN A 28 0.23 -12.90 1.85
C ASN A 28 0.24 -12.97 3.38
N ASN A 29 1.10 -12.17 4.03
CA ASN A 29 1.29 -12.22 5.48
C ASN A 29 0.14 -11.60 6.26
N ALA A 30 -0.54 -10.60 5.71
CA ALA A 30 -1.71 -9.97 6.30
C ALA A 30 -3.02 -10.75 6.04
N GLY A 31 -2.95 -11.87 5.30
CA GLY A 31 -4.11 -12.72 5.01
C GLY A 31 -5.06 -12.17 3.94
N TYR A 32 -4.71 -11.07 3.27
CA TYR A 32 -5.49 -10.50 2.16
C TYR A 32 -5.41 -11.33 0.88
N ALA A 33 -4.32 -12.09 0.70
CA ALA A 33 -4.14 -13.00 -0.44
C ALA A 33 -4.80 -14.37 -0.24
N SER A 34 -5.56 -14.57 0.84
CA SER A 34 -6.33 -15.80 1.04
C SER A 34 -7.51 -15.82 0.08
N VAL A 35 -7.33 -16.48 -1.07
CA VAL A 35 -8.43 -16.77 -2.00
C VAL A 35 -9.34 -17.78 -1.30
N LYS A 36 -10.56 -17.36 -0.95
CA LYS A 36 -11.59 -18.30 -0.48
C LYS A 36 -11.93 -19.21 -1.66
N THR A 37 -11.55 -20.48 -1.54
CA THR A 37 -12.04 -21.55 -2.42
C THR A 37 -13.44 -21.95 -2.00
#